data_AF-A0A392T1F7-F1
#
_entry.id   AF-A0A392T1F7-F1
#
_cell.length_a   1.000
_cell.length_b   1.000
_cell.length_c   1.000
_cell.angle_alpha   90.00
_cell.angle_beta   90.00
_cell.angle_gamma   90.00
#
_symmetry.space_group_name_H-M   'P 1'
#
loop_
_entity.id
_entity.type
_entity.pdbx_description
1 polymer ?
#
loop_
_entity_poly.entity_id
_entity_poly.type
_entity_poly.pdbx_seq_one_letter_code
_entity_poly.pdbx_strand_id
1 'polypeptide(L)' 'MVLLFNSRLKLFPGKLKSKWSGPFKVKEVKPYGAVVLEDPNTNDTWTVNGQRLKLYFGGEFERFTTKVPLSDP' A
#
# COMPACT_ATOMS: atom_id res chain seq x y z
N MET A 1 -2.77 -0.67 6.89
CA MET A 1 -2.65 0.40 5.87
C MET A 1 -1.35 0.22 5.10
N VAL A 2 -1.25 0.78 3.89
CA VAL A 2 -0.08 0.66 3.01
C VAL A 2 0.32 2.01 2.42
N LEU A 3 1.62 2.20 2.20
CA LEU A 3 2.18 3.29 1.43
C LEU A 3 2.29 2.88 -0.04
N LEU A 4 2.00 3.81 -0.95
CA LEU A 4 2.15 3.61 -2.39
C LEU A 4 3.40 4.31 -2.91
N PHE A 5 4.24 3.58 -3.64
CA PHE A 5 5.37 4.16 -4.34
C PHE A 5 4.91 5.02 -5.53
N ASN A 6 5.16 6.33 -5.48
CA ASN A 6 4.92 7.23 -6.61
C ASN A 6 6.17 7.33 -7.49
N SER A 7 6.15 6.60 -8.61
CA SER A 7 7.24 6.56 -9.59
C SER A 7 7.28 7.75 -10.54
N ARG A 8 6.28 8.66 -10.51
CA ARG A 8 6.25 9.81 -11.40
C ARG A 8 7.39 10.76 -11.04
N LEU A 9 8.50 10.62 -11.76
CA LEU A 9 9.65 11.50 -11.69
C LEU A 9 9.18 12.91 -12.09
N LYS A 10 9.05 13.80 -11.11
CA LYS A 10 9.07 15.24 -11.38
C LYS A 10 10.54 15.61 -11.52
N LEU A 11 10.93 16.12 -12.69
CA LEU A 11 12.25 16.73 -12.91
C LEU A 11 12.37 17.91 -11.95
N PHE A 12 13.03 17.69 -10.81
CA PHE A 12 13.45 18.74 -9.91
C PHE A 12 14.91 19.10 -10.26
N PRO A 13 15.33 20.37 -10.14
CA PRO A 13 16.72 20.80 -10.38
C PRO A 13 17.71 20.30 -9.29
N GLY A 14 17.45 19.13 -8.71
CA GLY A 14 18.21 18.51 -7.63
C GLY A 14 17.96 16.99 -7.56
N LYS A 15 18.38 16.34 -6.48
CA LYS A 15 18.31 14.87 -6.35
C LYS A 15 16.88 14.36 -6.45
N LEU A 16 16.68 13.34 -7.29
CA LEU A 16 15.41 12.60 -7.40
C LEU A 16 15.03 12.02 -6.03
N LYS A 17 13.90 12.48 -5.48
CA LYS A 17 13.28 11.88 -4.29
C LYS A 17 12.13 11.02 -4.76
N SER A 18 12.30 9.69 -4.68
CA SER A 18 11.18 8.76 -4.76
C SER A 18 10.24 9.00 -3.58
N LYS A 19 8.97 9.31 -3.86
CA LYS A 19 7.99 9.66 -2.83
C LYS A 19 7.07 8.47 -2.56
N TRP A 20 6.98 8.08 -1.29
CA TRP A 20 5.91 7.22 -0.79
C TRP A 20 4.71 8.10 -0.49
N SER A 21 3.58 7.81 -1.11
CA SER A 21 2.31 8.49 -0.91
C SER A 21 1.49 7.72 0.12
N GLY A 22 0.93 8.46 1.09
CA GLY A 22 -0.27 8.18 1.89
C GLY A 22 -0.41 6.80 2.56
N PRO A 23 -0.94 6.71 3.80
CA PRO A 23 -1.47 5.46 4.29
C PRO A 23 -2.84 5.19 3.63
N PHE A 24 -2.91 4.17 2.79
CA PHE A 24 -4.13 3.71 2.14
C PHE A 24 -4.67 2.43 2.80
N LYS A 25 -5.99 2.23 2.74
CA LYS A 25 -6.62 0.96 3.11
C LYS A 25 -6.55 -0.01 1.94
N VAL A 26 -6.35 -1.29 2.23
CA VAL A 26 -6.43 -2.34 1.21
C VAL A 26 -7.87 -2.83 1.22
N LYS A 27 -8.57 -2.65 0.11
CA LYS A 27 -9.97 -3.05 -0.06
C LYS A 27 -10.06 -4.49 -0.56
N GLU A 28 -9.24 -4.85 -1.54
CA GLU A 28 -9.26 -6.16 -2.18
C GLU A 28 -7.87 -6.50 -2.72
N VAL A 29 -7.48 -7.78 -2.63
CA VAL A 29 -6.30 -8.31 -3.33
C VAL A 29 -6.79 -9.18 -4.46
N LYS A 30 -6.48 -8.79 -5.70
CA LYS A 30 -6.88 -9.52 -6.90
C LYS A 30 -5.91 -10.67 -7.17
N PRO A 31 -6.35 -11.71 -7.90
CA PRO A 31 -5.44 -12.68 -8.48
C PRO A 31 -4.28 -11.98 -9.22
N TYR A 32 -3.09 -12.57 -9.17
CA TYR A 32 -1.88 -12.06 -9.84
C TYR A 32 -1.24 -10.79 -9.21
N GLY A 33 -1.58 -10.46 -7.96
CA GLY A 33 -0.82 -9.49 -7.17
C GLY A 33 -1.19 -8.02 -7.40
N ALA A 34 -2.27 -7.75 -8.14
CA ALA A 34 -2.88 -6.43 -8.15
C ALA A 34 -3.69 -6.20 -6.86
N VAL A 35 -3.70 -4.97 -6.35
CA VAL A 35 -4.34 -4.62 -5.08
C VAL A 35 -5.22 -3.39 -5.29
N VAL A 36 -6.47 -3.47 -4.85
CA VAL A 36 -7.39 -2.33 -4.79
C VAL A 36 -7.13 -1.58 -3.49
N LEU A 37 -6.73 -0.33 -3.63
CA LEU A 37 -6.57 0.61 -2.53
C LEU A 37 -7.83 1.45 -2.37
N GLU A 38 -8.02 1.95 -1.16
CA GLU A 38 -9.04 2.91 -0.77
C GLU A 38 -8.39 4.06 0.00
N ASP A 39 -8.71 5.30 -0.38
CA ASP A 39 -8.35 6.48 0.40
C ASP A 39 -9.32 6.59 1.59
N PRO A 40 -8.83 6.55 2.84
CA PRO A 40 -9.70 6.64 4.02
C PRO A 40 -10.41 7.98 4.17
N ASN A 41 -9.98 9.04 3.48
CA ASN A 41 -10.57 10.37 3.59
C ASN A 41 -11.63 10.63 2.52
N THR A 42 -11.43 10.10 1.31
CA THR A 42 -12.36 10.33 0.18
C THR A 42 -13.21 9.11 -0.17
N ASN A 43 -12.89 7.93 0.37
CA ASN A 43 -13.44 6.63 -0.03
C ASN A 43 -13.24 6.30 -1.52
N ASP A 44 -12.35 7.02 -2.21
CA ASP A 44 -11.99 6.69 -3.59
C ASP A 44 -11.19 5.41 -3.65
N THR A 45 -11.39 4.63 -4.70
CA THR A 45 -10.69 3.36 -4.90
C THR A 45 -9.97 3.29 -6.23
N TRP A 46 -8.79 2.69 -6.23
CA TRP A 46 -8.02 2.46 -7.46
C TRP A 46 -7.19 1.18 -7.34
N THR A 47 -6.90 0.56 -8.48
CA THR A 47 -6.07 -0.66 -8.53
C THR A 47 -4.61 -0.28 -8.78
N VAL A 48 -3.69 -0.89 -8.02
CA VAL A 48 -2.24 -0.74 -8.18
C VAL A 48 -1.56 -2.10 -8.25
N ASN A 49 -0.35 -2.14 -8.80
CA ASN A 49 0.52 -3.31 -8.67
C ASN A 49 0.99 -3.44 -7.21
N GLY A 50 0.77 -4.59 -6.56
CA GLY A 50 1.15 -4.86 -5.18
C GLY A 50 2.66 -4.73 -4.92
N GLN A 51 3.52 -4.90 -5.93
CA GLN A 51 4.97 -4.69 -5.83
C GLN A 51 5.34 -3.24 -5.47
N ARG A 52 4.43 -2.29 -5.68
CA ARG A 52 4.62 -0.86 -5.39
C ARG A 52 4.13 -0.48 -4.00
N LEU A 53 3.72 -1.45 -3.18
CA LEU A 53 3.17 -1.22 -1.85
C LEU A 53 4.20 -1.52 -0.77
N LYS A 54 4.16 -0.75 0.31
CA LYS A 54 4.93 -1.00 1.53
C LYS A 54 4.00 -0.90 2.73
N LEU A 55 4.16 -1.78 3.71
CA LEU A 55 3.41 -1.72 4.95
C LEU A 55 3.67 -0.39 5.67
N TYR A 56 2.58 0.26 6.11
CA TYR A 56 2.64 1.45 6.93
C TYR A 56 2.56 1.06 8.42
N PHE A 57 3.60 1.40 9.20
CA PHE A 57 3.73 1.02 10.61
C PHE A 57 3.35 2.13 11.61
N GLY A 58 3.05 3.35 11.15
CA GLY A 58 2.85 4.53 12.00
C GLY A 58 1.39 4.82 12.34
N GLY A 59 0.75 3.99 13.18
CA GLY A 59 -0.58 4.29 13.70
C GLY A 59 -1.25 3.11 14.43
N GLU A 60 -2.10 3.44 15.40
CA GLU A 60 -2.97 2.52 16.15
C GLU A 60 -4.09 2.05 15.22
N PHE A 61 -3.81 1.04 14.40
CA PHE A 61 -4.81 0.37 13.59
C PHE A 61 -4.68 -1.13 13.79
N GLU A 62 -5.79 -1.76 14.18
CA GLU A 62 -5.88 -3.20 14.37
C GLU A 62 -5.41 -3.89 13.09
N ARG A 63 -4.26 -4.54 13.20
CA ARG A 63 -3.79 -5.43 12.16
C ARG A 63 -4.72 -6.64 12.21
N PHE A 64 -5.68 -6.71 11.29
CA PHE A 64 -6.23 -7.99 10.84
C PHE A 64 -5.14 -8.71 10.04
N THR A 65 -4.02 -9.02 10.71
CA THR A 65 -3.13 -10.05 10.24
C THR A 65 -3.90 -11.33 10.41
N THR A 66 -4.28 -11.96 9.30
CA THR A 66 -4.62 -13.38 9.30
C THR A 66 -3.37 -14.09 9.80
N LYS A 67 -3.31 -14.33 11.12
CA LYS A 67 -2.34 -15.24 11.70
C LYS A 67 -2.77 -16.61 11.20
N VAL A 68 -2.29 -16.99 10.02
CA VAL A 68 -2.42 -18.36 9.55
C VAL A 68 -1.58 -19.19 10.52
N PRO A 69 -2.18 -20.07 11.34
CA PRO A 69 -1.39 -20.96 12.17
C PRO A 69 -0.60 -21.87 11.22
N LEU A 70 0.73 -21.79 11.30
CA LEU A 70 1.59 -22.82 10.75
C LEU A 70 1.40 -24.05 11.64
N SER A 71 0.62 -25.01 11.17
CA SER A 71 0.68 -26.37 11.67
C SER A 71 1.92 -27.03 11.07
N ASP A 72 2.85 -27.43 11.94
CA ASP A 72 4.00 -28.25 11.56
C ASP A 72 3.52 -29.65 11.07
N PRO A 73 4.26 -30.28 10.14
CA PRO A 73 3.89 -31.56 9.52
C PRO A 73 3.87 -32.75 10.48
#